data_AF-A0A3D1IZZ8-F1
#
_entry.id   AF-A0A3D1IZZ8-F1
#
_cell.length_a   1.000
_cell.length_b   1.000
_cell.length_c   1.000
_cell.angle_alpha   90.00
_cell.angle_beta   90.00
_cell.angle_gamma   90.00
#
_symmetry.space_group_name_H-M   'P 1'
#
loop_
_entity.id
_entity.type
_entity.pdbx_description
1 polymer ?
#
loop_
_entity_poly.entity_id
_entity_poly.type
_entity_poly.pdbx_seq_one_letter_code
_entity_poly.pdbx_strand_id
1 'polypeptide(L)'
;WLRLAALEQEGYPDLASLYPAAIRMQRSAFDLLGIHAVGADDARPWLNHGRWPNDYFPLREDSSGLEQFDTALEDYAFVPVAGEGVHEIAVGPIHAGIIEPAHFRFSVVGEKVLRLEQRAG
;
A
#
# COMPACT_ATOMS: atom_id res chain seq x y z
N TRP A 1 13.73 21.31 6.48
CA TRP A 1 12.34 20.83 6.36
C TRP A 1 11.91 21.00 4.91
N LEU A 2 11.33 19.98 4.28
CA LEU A 2 10.73 20.08 2.94
C LEU A 2 9.28 20.55 3.10
N ARG A 3 8.85 21.54 2.31
CA ARG A 3 7.46 21.99 2.26
C ARG A 3 6.92 21.70 0.87
N LEU A 4 5.91 20.85 0.79
CA LEU A 4 5.18 20.56 -0.43
C LEU A 4 3.82 21.26 -0.31
N ALA A 5 3.47 22.10 -1.28
CA ALA A 5 2.11 22.55 -1.40
C ALA A 5 1.29 21.35 -1.87
N ALA A 6 0.27 20.96 -1.11
CA ALA A 6 -0.72 20.00 -1.52
C ALA A 6 -2.06 20.73 -1.61
N LEU A 7 -2.65 20.73 -2.80
CA LEU A 7 -4.05 21.12 -2.98
C LEU A 7 -4.84 19.82 -3.18
N GLU A 8 -6.02 19.71 -2.56
CA GLU A 8 -6.83 18.47 -2.57
C GLU A 8 -7.01 17.86 -3.97
N GLN A 9 -7.15 18.72 -4.98
CA GLN A 9 -7.37 18.30 -6.37
C GLN A 9 -6.07 18.06 -7.15
N GLU A 10 -4.96 18.68 -6.74
CA GLU A 10 -3.69 18.65 -7.49
C GLU A 10 -2.64 17.74 -6.86
N GLY A 11 -2.82 17.29 -5.61
CA GLY A 11 -1.88 16.41 -4.91
C GLY A 11 -0.53 17.08 -4.59
N TYR A 12 0.50 16.26 -4.36
CA TYR A 12 1.89 16.68 -4.19
C TYR A 12 2.84 15.81 -5.04
N PRO A 13 4.05 16.26 -5.40
CA PRO A 13 4.96 15.46 -6.22
C PRO A 13 5.34 14.13 -5.58
N ASP A 14 5.41 13.06 -6.37
CA ASP A 14 5.95 11.78 -5.92
C ASP A 14 7.39 11.92 -5.39
N LEU A 15 7.61 11.40 -4.18
CA LEU A 15 8.89 11.35 -3.51
C LEU A 15 9.54 9.97 -3.59
N ALA A 16 8.84 8.94 -4.08
CA ALA A 16 9.33 7.56 -4.09
C ALA A 16 10.59 7.39 -4.95
N SER A 17 10.71 8.17 -6.02
CA SER A 17 11.91 8.20 -6.87
C SER A 17 13.18 8.62 -6.13
N LEU A 18 13.05 9.48 -5.10
CA LEU A 18 14.16 9.95 -4.26
C LEU A 18 14.28 9.11 -2.98
N TYR A 19 13.14 8.74 -2.41
CA TYR A 19 13.01 8.04 -1.15
C TYR A 19 12.04 6.88 -1.30
N PRO A 20 12.50 5.67 -1.66
CA PRO A 20 11.62 4.52 -1.86
C PRO A 20 10.73 4.18 -0.65
N ALA A 21 11.18 4.51 0.56
CA ALA A 21 10.39 4.35 1.78
C ALA A 21 9.12 5.23 1.81
N ALA A 22 9.05 6.29 1.00
CA ALA A 22 7.90 7.18 0.91
C ALA A 22 6.66 6.50 0.31
N ILE A 23 6.81 5.45 -0.52
CA ILE A 23 5.69 4.77 -1.19
C ILE A 23 4.56 4.44 -0.20
N ARG A 24 4.90 3.84 0.94
CA ARG A 24 3.90 3.46 1.96
C ARG A 24 3.24 4.67 2.60
N MET A 25 4.03 5.70 2.95
CA MET A 25 3.50 6.92 3.56
C MET A 25 2.58 7.68 2.61
N GLN A 26 2.91 7.72 1.32
CA GLN A 26 2.12 8.38 0.30
C GLN A 26 0.78 7.68 0.08
N ARG A 27 0.79 6.35 0.00
CA ARG A 27 -0.43 5.55 -0.08
C ARG A 27 -1.29 5.66 1.18
N SER A 28 -0.68 5.67 2.38
CA SER A 28 -1.40 5.95 3.63
C SER A 28 -2.05 7.33 3.66
N ALA A 29 -1.36 8.36 3.18
CA ALA A 29 -1.90 9.72 3.12
C ALA A 29 -3.13 9.79 2.20
N PHE A 30 -3.11 9.05 1.09
CA PHE A 30 -4.27 8.89 0.24
C PHE A 30 -5.41 8.15 0.94
N ASP A 31 -5.16 6.96 1.48
CA ASP A 31 -6.22 6.15 2.12
C ASP A 31 -6.93 6.86 3.27
N LEU A 32 -6.22 7.70 4.02
CA LEU A 32 -6.76 8.35 5.22
C LEU A 32 -7.35 9.74 4.95
N LEU A 33 -6.77 10.51 4.02
CA LEU A 33 -7.08 11.92 3.80
C LEU A 33 -7.40 12.27 2.33
N GLY A 34 -7.21 11.34 1.40
CA GLY A 34 -7.38 11.55 -0.04
C GLY A 34 -6.28 12.41 -0.69
N ILE A 35 -5.18 12.67 0.03
CA ILE A 35 -4.06 13.47 -0.49
C ILE A 35 -3.13 12.55 -1.29
N HIS A 36 -3.16 12.67 -2.61
CA HIS A 36 -2.42 11.79 -3.51
C HIS A 36 -1.05 12.33 -3.93
N ALA A 37 -0.11 11.42 -4.19
CA ALA A 37 1.18 11.71 -4.79
C ALA A 37 1.08 11.67 -6.32
N VAL A 38 1.38 12.79 -6.98
CA VAL A 38 1.34 12.94 -8.44
C VAL A 38 2.54 12.25 -9.07
N GLY A 39 2.28 11.35 -10.00
CA GLY A 39 3.32 10.60 -10.71
C GLY A 39 3.80 9.35 -9.97
N ALA A 40 3.14 8.94 -8.88
CA ALA A 40 3.48 7.70 -8.19
C ALA A 40 3.11 6.47 -9.04
N ASP A 41 4.04 5.52 -9.14
CA ASP A 41 3.84 4.28 -9.92
C ASP A 41 2.86 3.30 -9.25
N ASP A 42 2.69 3.38 -7.93
CA ASP A 42 1.79 2.50 -7.15
C ASP A 42 0.84 3.32 -6.28
N ALA A 43 -0.41 3.40 -6.72
CA ALA A 43 -1.51 4.07 -6.03
C ALA A 43 -2.51 3.10 -5.39
N ARG A 44 -2.18 1.80 -5.28
CA ARG A 44 -3.08 0.82 -4.65
C ARG A 44 -3.30 1.16 -3.17
N PRO A 45 -4.44 0.82 -2.57
CA PRO A 45 -4.65 0.98 -1.14
C PRO A 45 -3.56 0.32 -0.29
N TRP A 46 -3.13 0.98 0.79
CA TRP A 46 -2.12 0.47 1.73
C TRP A 46 -2.72 0.06 3.07
N LEU A 47 -3.51 0.93 3.71
CA LEU A 47 -4.23 0.71 4.97
C LEU A 47 -5.69 0.31 4.75
N ASN A 48 -6.30 0.72 3.62
CA ASN A 48 -7.63 0.22 3.28
C ASN A 48 -7.51 -1.20 2.72
N HIS A 49 -7.97 -2.18 3.50
CA HIS A 49 -8.01 -3.61 3.11
C HIS A 49 -9.36 -4.01 2.50
N GLY A 50 -9.98 -3.09 1.76
CA GLY A 50 -11.37 -3.24 1.32
C GLY A 50 -12.33 -3.16 2.51
N ARG A 51 -12.07 -2.26 3.46
CA ARG A 51 -12.90 -2.06 4.68
C ARG A 51 -13.81 -0.84 4.58
N TRP A 52 -13.56 0.05 3.63
CA TRP A 52 -14.39 1.20 3.27
C TRP A 52 -14.23 1.52 1.77
N PRO A 53 -15.16 2.29 1.16
CA PRO A 53 -15.06 2.74 -0.22
C PRO A 53 -13.77 3.54 -0.51
N ASN A 54 -13.22 3.43 -1.72
CA ASN A 54 -11.98 4.12 -2.09
C ASN A 54 -12.08 5.66 -2.13
N ASP A 55 -13.29 6.20 -2.13
CA ASP A 55 -13.61 7.63 -2.06
C ASP A 55 -14.01 8.09 -0.65
N TYR A 56 -13.92 7.21 0.35
CA TYR A 56 -14.13 7.55 1.76
C TYR A 56 -12.78 7.73 2.50
N PHE A 57 -12.63 8.83 3.23
CA PHE A 57 -11.37 9.24 3.86
C PHE A 57 -11.55 9.50 5.35
N PRO A 58 -11.27 8.51 6.22
CA PRO A 58 -11.71 8.51 7.62
C PRO A 58 -11.13 9.62 8.51
N LEU A 59 -10.07 10.31 8.07
CA LEU A 59 -9.46 11.40 8.84
C LEU A 59 -9.89 12.80 8.36
N ARG A 60 -10.84 12.91 7.42
CA ARG A 60 -11.41 14.21 7.03
C ARG A 60 -12.46 14.68 8.03
N GLU A 61 -12.65 15.99 8.11
CA GLU A 61 -13.57 16.63 9.07
C GLU A 61 -15.05 16.26 8.85
N ASP A 62 -15.41 15.90 7.61
CA ASP A 62 -16.75 15.48 7.22
C ASP A 62 -17.04 14.00 7.53
N SER A 63 -16.03 13.24 7.94
CA SER A 63 -16.14 11.82 8.26
C SER A 63 -16.35 11.63 9.76
N SER A 64 -17.39 10.90 10.16
CA SER A 64 -17.64 10.65 11.58
C SER A 64 -16.75 9.54 12.15
N GLY A 65 -16.19 8.68 11.31
CA GLY A 65 -15.41 7.51 11.70
C GLY A 65 -16.27 6.36 12.25
N LEU A 66 -17.59 6.49 12.22
CA LEU A 66 -18.56 5.51 12.73
C LEU A 66 -19.37 4.84 11.61
N GLU A 67 -19.14 5.26 10.37
CA GLU A 67 -19.73 4.72 9.16
C GLU A 67 -19.42 3.22 9.08
N GLN A 68 -20.43 2.44 8.75
CA GLN A 68 -20.30 1.02 8.50
C GLN A 68 -20.53 0.77 7.03
N PHE A 69 -19.58 0.07 6.42
CA PHE A 69 -19.64 -0.28 5.02
C PHE A 69 -19.72 -1.79 4.90
N ASP A 70 -20.61 -2.26 4.03
CA ASP A 70 -20.65 -3.65 3.61
C ASP A 70 -19.66 -3.81 2.45
N THR A 71 -18.39 -3.94 2.77
CA THR A 71 -17.32 -4.11 1.78
C THR A 71 -16.85 -5.55 1.72
N ALA A 72 -16.76 -6.08 0.50
CA ALA A 72 -16.13 -7.36 0.26
C ALA A 72 -14.61 -7.27 0.47
N LEU A 73 -14.00 -8.38 0.88
CA LEU A 73 -12.55 -8.53 0.84
C LEU A 73 -12.09 -8.37 -0.61
N GLU A 74 -11.22 -7.39 -0.86
CA GLU A 74 -10.63 -7.18 -2.18
C GLU A 74 -9.42 -8.10 -2.40
N ASP A 75 -9.33 -8.69 -3.59
CA ASP A 75 -8.15 -9.44 -4.01
C ASP A 75 -6.96 -8.48 -4.18
N TYR A 76 -5.88 -8.74 -3.45
CA TYR A 76 -4.64 -7.97 -3.58
C TYR A 76 -3.76 -8.54 -4.69
N ALA A 77 -3.67 -7.81 -5.81
CA ALA A 77 -2.83 -8.17 -6.94
C ALA A 77 -1.34 -7.92 -6.62
N PHE A 78 -0.64 -8.93 -6.09
CA PHE A 78 0.82 -8.90 -5.92
C PHE A 78 1.53 -8.70 -7.27
N VAL A 79 2.63 -7.94 -7.29
CA VAL A 79 3.37 -7.67 -8.52
C VAL A 79 4.09 -8.94 -8.98
N PRO A 80 3.78 -9.48 -10.18
CA PRO A 80 4.45 -10.67 -10.69
C PRO A 80 5.88 -10.36 -11.12
N VAL A 81 6.79 -11.31 -10.90
CA VAL A 81 8.17 -11.26 -11.40
C VAL A 81 8.36 -12.44 -12.35
N ALA A 82 8.71 -12.15 -13.60
CA ALA A 82 8.93 -13.14 -14.64
C ALA A 82 10.43 -13.33 -14.95
N GLY A 83 10.81 -14.53 -15.36
CA GLY A 83 12.17 -14.88 -15.73
C GLY A 83 12.45 -16.37 -15.57
N GLU A 84 13.46 -16.88 -16.26
CA GLU A 84 13.89 -18.27 -16.11
C GLU A 84 14.40 -18.51 -14.66
N GLY A 85 13.92 -19.59 -14.03
CA GLY A 85 14.29 -19.96 -12.67
C GLY A 85 13.71 -19.07 -11.57
N VAL A 86 12.78 -18.16 -11.90
CA VAL A 86 12.06 -17.37 -10.88
C VAL A 86 10.99 -18.23 -10.23
N HIS A 87 11.00 -18.28 -8.90
CA HIS A 87 9.98 -18.93 -8.09
C HIS A 87 9.34 -17.93 -7.11
N GLU A 88 8.04 -18.06 -6.89
CA GLU A 88 7.32 -17.30 -5.86
C GLU A 88 7.17 -18.14 -4.59
N ILE A 89 7.50 -17.56 -3.44
CA ILE A 89 7.28 -18.15 -2.12
C ILE A 89 6.28 -17.26 -1.36
N ALA A 90 5.16 -17.85 -0.97
CA ALA A 90 4.11 -17.23 -0.18
C ALA A 90 4.32 -17.52 1.32
N VAL A 91 4.26 -16.47 2.16
CA VAL A 91 4.35 -16.58 3.63
C VAL A 91 3.22 -15.76 4.28
N GLY A 92 2.66 -16.23 5.39
CA GLY A 92 1.56 -15.57 6.12
C GLY A 92 0.45 -16.56 6.54
N PRO A 93 -0.64 -16.09 7.19
CA PRO A 93 -0.93 -14.70 7.56
C PRO A 93 -0.24 -14.24 8.85
N ILE A 94 0.35 -15.14 9.64
CA ILE A 94 1.09 -14.76 10.87
C ILE A 94 2.53 -15.20 10.68
N HIS A 95 3.48 -14.26 10.78
CA HIS A 95 4.90 -14.56 10.71
C HIS A 95 5.47 -14.66 12.13
N ALA A 96 6.24 -15.71 12.43
CA ALA A 96 6.70 -16.01 13.79
C ALA A 96 7.60 -14.95 14.45
N GLY A 97 7.96 -13.86 13.75
CA GLY A 97 8.79 -12.75 14.27
C GLY A 97 8.11 -11.37 14.33
N ILE A 98 6.93 -11.20 13.72
CA ILE A 98 6.14 -9.97 13.69
C ILE A 98 4.71 -10.47 13.91
N ILE A 99 4.21 -10.35 15.15
CA ILE A 99 2.97 -11.03 15.62
C ILE A 99 1.73 -10.51 14.85
N GLU A 100 1.88 -9.39 14.15
CA GLU A 100 0.88 -8.75 13.30
C GLU A 100 0.57 -9.56 12.02
N PRO A 101 -0.71 -9.61 11.61
CA PRO A 101 -1.10 -10.24 10.36
C PRO A 101 -0.42 -9.60 9.14
N ALA A 102 0.20 -10.43 8.31
CA ALA A 102 0.75 -10.03 7.03
C ALA A 102 0.92 -11.23 6.07
N HIS A 103 0.66 -10.96 4.80
CA HIS A 103 1.07 -11.80 3.68
C HIS A 103 2.33 -11.24 3.02
N PHE A 104 3.27 -12.12 2.72
CA PHE A 104 4.49 -11.80 2.00
C PHE A 104 4.57 -12.63 0.71
N ARG A 105 5.12 -12.02 -0.34
CA ARG A 105 5.51 -12.68 -1.58
C ARG A 105 6.98 -12.41 -1.84
N PHE A 106 7.76 -13.48 -1.85
CA PHE A 106 9.16 -13.45 -2.24
C PHE A 106 9.28 -14.01 -3.65
N SER A 107 9.80 -13.21 -4.59
CA SER A 107 10.24 -13.71 -5.88
C SER A 107 11.73 -13.99 -5.80
N VAL A 108 12.14 -15.22 -6.03
CA VAL A 108 13.52 -15.70 -5.79
C VAL A 108 14.11 -16.43 -6.98
N VAL A 109 15.43 -16.41 -7.11
CA VAL A 109 16.22 -17.26 -8.03
C VAL A 109 17.35 -17.89 -7.23
N GLY A 110 17.27 -19.21 -7.03
CA GLY A 110 18.13 -19.90 -6.06
C GLY A 110 17.97 -19.28 -4.66
N GLU A 111 19.05 -18.73 -4.12
CA GLU A 111 19.07 -18.08 -2.80
C GLU A 111 18.85 -16.56 -2.86
N LYS A 112 18.76 -15.97 -4.06
CA LYS A 112 18.63 -14.52 -4.24
C LYS A 112 17.18 -14.09 -4.23
N VAL A 113 16.83 -13.12 -3.39
CA VAL A 113 15.52 -12.45 -3.42
C VAL A 113 15.58 -11.33 -4.46
N LEU A 114 14.75 -11.44 -5.51
CA LEU A 114 14.57 -10.39 -6.52
C LEU A 114 13.57 -9.34 -6.05
N ARG A 115 12.51 -9.78 -5.37
CA ARG A 115 11.46 -8.89 -4.84
C ARG A 115 10.87 -9.48 -3.57
N LEU A 116 10.61 -8.60 -2.60
CA LEU A 116 9.73 -8.86 -1.48
C LEU A 116 8.57 -7.86 -1.55
N GLU A 117 7.35 -8.37 -1.63
CA GLU A 117 6.15 -7.57 -1.48
C GLU A 117 5.37 -7.99 -0.23
N GLN A 118 4.98 -7.01 0.57
CA GLN A 118 4.25 -7.22 1.83
C GLN A 118 2.85 -6.60 1.72
N ARG A 119 1.85 -7.35 2.19
CA ARG A 119 0.50 -6.89 2.50
C ARG A 119 0.26 -7.14 3.99
N ALA A 120 0.46 -6.11 4.82
CA ALA A 120 0.07 -6.17 6.23
C ALA A 120 -1.45 -5.99 6.37
N GLY A 121 -2.06 -6.40 7.49
CA GLY A 121 -3.50 -6.25 7.74
C GLY A 121 -4.33 -7.46 7.40
#